data_AF-A0A1I2L385-F1
#
_entry.id   AF-A0A1I2L385-F1
#
_cell.length_a   1.000
_cell.length_b   1.000
_cell.length_c   1.000
_cell.angle_alpha   90.00
_cell.angle_beta   90.00
_cell.angle_gamma   90.00
#
_symmetry.space_group_name_H-M   'P 1'
#
loop_
_entity.id
_entity.type
_entity.pdbx_description
1 polymer ?
#
loop_
_entity_poly.entity_id
_entity_poly.type
_entity_poly.pdbx_seq_one_letter_code
_entity_poly.pdbx_strand_id
1 'polypeptide(L)'
;MKCKTFRDHMYEYMEGDLSRDMEKSMDMHKEQCMKCREVFEEEKAMDDTFKRAFDNTYIEFDSTRNSVLESIDRNKYSNKNGNKLYYKFCKSFKSYGAIVAMIIGMLILAPFIKNLFSTSSEIVPLKHDESMSKITFDITSEEISISDELKGLSWNNSKDSRYTMAIYNDEDQTDMKPFIFFTDNNIKKSYKLTFKSKNNSDIKIYEFKWMEDNNIMILLSDKDSKLQGGNKLIVLNLENLSFDIIYGTETSNDVFREFTINHNQIRIDTTSVDETGRQIGKGVEYVDFKDVTTDENNEVRIYLNKIIEAIKNDDYESISGILEGAKINKKYMDSDIYLNKIYKIGNEEEGKREFLIDFLCVKDDGNRKRYIKRVMLENKYEKTFLKGLGVE
;
A
#
# COMPACT_ATOMS: atom_id res chain seq x y z
N MET A 1 -41.94 16.19 24.75
CA MET A 1 -40.67 15.78 25.39
C MET A 1 -39.61 16.89 25.28
N LYS A 2 -38.55 16.91 26.11
CA LYS A 2 -37.38 17.79 25.92
C LYS A 2 -36.39 17.12 24.95
N CYS A 3 -35.71 17.90 24.10
CA CYS A 3 -34.74 17.37 23.10
C CYS A 3 -33.65 16.49 23.73
N LYS A 4 -33.18 16.83 24.93
CA LYS A 4 -32.17 16.04 25.64
C LYS A 4 -32.68 14.64 25.96
N THR A 5 -33.88 14.53 26.54
CA THR A 5 -34.51 13.25 26.85
C THR A 5 -34.75 12.42 25.60
N PHE A 6 -35.13 13.06 24.49
CA PHE A 6 -35.27 12.37 23.20
C PHE A 6 -33.93 11.77 22.74
N ARG A 7 -32.83 12.53 22.83
CA ARG A 7 -31.49 12.03 22.48
C ARG A 7 -31.02 10.91 23.41
N ASP A 8 -31.28 11.04 24.70
CA ASP A 8 -30.88 10.05 25.70
C ASP A 8 -31.56 8.68 25.47
N HIS A 9 -32.79 8.66 24.92
CA HIS A 9 -33.55 7.44 24.62
C HIS A 9 -33.61 7.07 23.12
N MET A 10 -32.84 7.75 22.27
CA MET A 10 -32.91 7.57 20.81
C MET A 10 -32.55 6.15 20.34
N TYR A 11 -31.54 5.53 20.97
CA TYR A 11 -31.12 4.17 20.62
C TYR A 11 -32.15 3.11 21.03
N GLU A 12 -32.66 3.20 22.27
CA GLU A 12 -33.73 2.33 22.76
C GLU A 12 -34.98 2.42 21.88
N TYR A 13 -35.29 3.62 21.38
CA TYR A 13 -36.39 3.86 20.43
C TYR A 13 -36.14 3.21 19.05
N MET A 14 -34.92 3.25 18.52
CA MET A 14 -34.58 2.58 17.25
C MET A 14 -34.58 1.05 17.37
N GLU A 15 -34.24 0.53 18.56
CA GLU A 15 -34.22 -0.91 18.86
C GLU A 15 -35.63 -1.47 19.21
N GLY A 16 -36.60 -0.60 19.50
CA GLY A 16 -37.97 -1.00 19.86
C GLY A 16 -38.12 -1.40 21.34
N ASP A 17 -37.16 -1.02 22.20
CA ASP A 17 -37.06 -1.45 23.60
C ASP A 17 -37.74 -0.48 24.58
N LEU A 18 -38.47 0.52 24.08
CA LEU A 18 -39.15 1.51 24.92
C LEU A 18 -40.55 1.08 25.38
N SER A 19 -40.94 1.55 26.57
CA SER A 19 -42.34 1.48 26.99
C SER A 19 -43.25 2.24 26.02
N ARG A 20 -44.46 1.73 25.77
CA ARG A 20 -45.44 2.31 24.83
C ARG A 20 -45.72 3.81 25.05
N ASP A 21 -45.74 4.26 26.32
CA ASP A 21 -45.97 5.68 26.63
C ASP A 21 -44.76 6.56 26.25
N MET A 22 -43.54 6.03 26.40
CA MET A 22 -42.31 6.73 26.00
C MET A 22 -42.18 6.75 24.49
N GLU A 23 -42.44 5.64 23.81
CA GLU A 23 -42.45 5.53 22.34
C GLU A 23 -43.39 6.58 21.73
N LYS A 24 -44.64 6.65 22.20
CA LYS A 24 -45.62 7.66 21.76
C LYS A 24 -45.15 9.09 22.02
N SER A 25 -44.47 9.33 23.14
CA SER A 25 -43.91 10.65 23.47
C SER A 25 -42.73 11.02 22.55
N MET A 26 -41.96 10.03 22.09
CA MET A 26 -40.88 10.22 21.12
C MET A 26 -41.42 10.45 19.72
N ASP A 27 -42.43 9.72 19.27
CA ASP A 27 -43.13 9.95 18.00
C ASP A 27 -43.62 11.39 17.91
N MET A 28 -44.38 11.84 18.93
CA MET A 28 -44.88 13.21 19.00
C MET A 28 -43.75 14.25 18.99
N HIS A 29 -42.63 13.98 19.67
CA HIS A 29 -41.50 14.92 19.68
C HIS A 29 -40.76 14.96 18.34
N LYS A 30 -40.57 13.81 17.69
CA LYS A 30 -39.96 13.70 16.36
C LYS A 30 -40.78 14.48 15.32
N GLU A 31 -42.11 14.42 15.39
CA GLU A 31 -42.99 15.19 14.50
C GLU A 31 -42.90 16.70 14.76
N GLN A 32 -42.83 17.10 16.03
CA GLN A 32 -42.87 18.51 16.42
C GLN A 32 -41.50 19.22 16.37
N CYS A 33 -40.39 18.50 16.46
CA CYS A 33 -39.05 19.06 16.59
C CYS A 33 -38.17 18.70 15.38
N MET A 34 -38.07 19.63 14.42
CA MET A 34 -37.30 19.44 13.18
C MET A 34 -35.85 19.01 13.41
N LYS A 35 -35.17 19.59 14.42
CA LYS A 35 -33.77 19.25 14.76
C LYS A 35 -33.61 17.82 15.28
N CYS A 36 -34.55 17.34 16.10
CA CYS A 36 -34.49 15.98 16.62
C CYS A 36 -34.84 14.95 15.53
N ARG A 37 -35.74 15.31 14.61
CA ARG A 37 -36.04 14.51 13.43
C ARG A 37 -34.82 14.33 12.54
N GLU A 38 -34.11 15.41 12.22
CA GLU A 38 -32.91 15.36 11.38
C GLU A 38 -31.82 14.45 11.98
N VAL A 39 -31.52 14.62 13.27
CA VAL A 39 -30.57 13.76 13.99
C VAL A 39 -31.01 12.29 13.99
N PHE A 40 -32.31 12.04 14.18
CA PHE A 40 -32.86 10.68 14.15
C PHE A 40 -32.69 10.02 12.77
N GLU A 41 -33.03 10.72 11.69
CA GLU A 41 -32.91 10.17 10.33
C GLU A 41 -31.44 9.95 9.93
N GLU A 42 -30.52 10.82 10.37
CA GLU A 42 -29.08 10.65 10.17
C GLU A 42 -28.54 9.39 10.88
N GLU A 43 -28.88 9.21 12.15
CA GLU A 43 -28.47 8.03 12.95
C GLU A 43 -29.09 6.75 12.42
N LYS A 44 -30.36 6.80 11.99
CA LYS A 44 -31.04 5.66 11.36
C LYS A 44 -30.36 5.28 10.03
N ALA A 45 -29.98 6.24 9.20
CA ALA A 45 -29.27 5.97 7.95
C ALA A 45 -27.90 5.31 8.18
N MET A 46 -27.19 5.69 9.25
CA MET A 46 -25.95 5.04 9.66
C MET A 46 -26.21 3.59 10.13
N ASP A 47 -27.23 3.38 10.96
CA ASP A 47 -27.61 2.04 11.46
C ASP A 47 -28.01 1.10 10.31
N ASP A 48 -28.80 1.58 9.35
CA ASP A 48 -29.21 0.83 8.16
C ASP A 48 -28.03 0.50 7.24
N THR A 49 -27.02 1.38 7.17
CA THR A 49 -25.79 1.14 6.39
C THR A 49 -24.91 0.12 7.09
N PHE A 50 -24.81 0.21 8.42
CA PHE A 50 -24.09 -0.75 9.24
C PHE A 50 -24.73 -2.15 9.08
N LYS A 51 -26.04 -2.28 9.30
CA LYS A 51 -26.77 -3.56 9.13
C LYS A 51 -26.55 -4.17 7.73
N ARG A 52 -26.68 -3.37 6.66
CA ARG A 52 -26.42 -3.83 5.28
C ARG A 52 -24.98 -4.32 5.05
N ALA A 53 -24.00 -3.73 5.71
CA ALA A 53 -22.62 -4.20 5.62
C ALA A 53 -22.45 -5.60 6.26
N PHE A 54 -23.25 -5.91 7.29
CA PHE A 54 -23.22 -7.20 7.98
C PHE A 54 -24.20 -8.24 7.43
N ASP A 55 -25.27 -7.86 6.73
CA ASP A 55 -26.22 -8.80 6.10
C ASP A 55 -25.56 -9.72 5.04
N ASN A 56 -24.40 -9.34 4.50
CA ASN A 56 -23.60 -10.18 3.58
C ASN A 56 -22.70 -11.19 4.30
N THR A 57 -22.59 -11.12 5.62
CA THR A 57 -21.79 -12.01 6.45
C THR A 57 -22.72 -12.76 7.39
N TYR A 58 -22.70 -14.09 7.37
CA TYR A 58 -23.54 -14.94 8.24
C TYR A 58 -23.03 -14.88 9.70
N ILE A 59 -23.05 -13.69 10.31
CA ILE A 59 -22.59 -13.42 11.66
C ILE A 59 -23.79 -12.87 12.43
N GLU A 60 -24.48 -13.76 13.15
CA GLU A 60 -25.48 -13.37 14.14
C GLU A 60 -24.77 -12.83 15.39
N PHE A 61 -24.90 -11.52 15.64
CA PHE A 61 -24.42 -10.92 16.89
C PHE A 61 -25.45 -11.16 18.00
N ASP A 62 -25.18 -12.14 18.86
CA ASP A 62 -26.02 -12.49 20.02
C ASP A 62 -25.98 -11.43 21.15
N SER A 63 -25.08 -10.44 21.05
CA SER A 63 -24.97 -9.37 22.04
C SER A 63 -25.73 -8.13 21.61
N THR A 64 -26.79 -7.77 22.34
CA THR A 64 -27.44 -6.47 22.19
C THR A 64 -26.44 -5.34 22.41
N ARG A 65 -26.53 -4.27 21.63
CA ARG A 65 -25.65 -3.10 21.72
C ARG A 65 -25.55 -2.55 23.16
N ASN A 66 -26.63 -2.67 23.92
CA ASN A 66 -26.68 -2.34 25.35
C ASN A 66 -25.74 -3.20 26.22
N SER A 67 -25.60 -4.50 25.95
CA SER A 67 -24.61 -5.36 26.62
C SER A 67 -23.18 -4.86 26.38
N VAL A 68 -22.87 -4.46 25.14
CA VAL A 68 -21.56 -3.89 24.80
C VAL A 68 -21.36 -2.53 25.49
N LEU A 69 -22.37 -1.67 25.51
CA LEU A 69 -22.31 -0.36 26.17
C LEU A 69 -22.28 -0.44 27.71
N GLU A 70 -22.86 -1.47 28.31
CA GLU A 70 -22.77 -1.73 29.76
C GLU A 70 -21.41 -2.30 30.17
N SER A 71 -20.77 -3.08 29.28
CA SER A 71 -19.40 -3.58 29.50
C SER A 71 -18.34 -2.47 29.48
N ILE A 72 -18.67 -1.31 28.91
CA ILE A 72 -17.82 -0.12 28.95
C ILE A 72 -17.96 0.55 30.31
N ASP A 73 -16.93 0.42 31.15
CA ASP A 73 -16.86 1.01 32.49
C ASP A 73 -17.14 2.53 32.47
N ARG A 74 -18.39 2.91 32.77
CA ARG A 74 -18.85 4.30 32.75
C ARG A 74 -18.10 5.18 33.76
N ASN A 75 -17.52 4.60 34.82
CA ASN A 75 -16.73 5.36 35.78
C ASN A 75 -15.43 5.90 35.18
N LYS A 76 -14.84 5.15 34.25
CA LYS A 76 -13.64 5.54 33.49
C LYS A 76 -13.89 6.76 32.59
N TYR A 77 -15.12 6.98 32.15
CA TYR A 77 -15.51 8.08 31.25
C TYR A 77 -16.38 9.16 31.92
N SER A 78 -16.64 9.06 33.23
CA SER A 78 -17.46 10.04 33.95
C SER A 78 -16.79 11.43 33.98
N ASN A 79 -17.56 12.49 33.66
CA ASN A 79 -17.08 13.88 33.59
C ASN A 79 -16.83 14.55 34.96
N LYS A 80 -16.71 13.78 36.05
CA LYS A 80 -16.31 14.32 37.35
C LYS A 80 -14.82 14.65 37.31
N ASN A 81 -14.47 15.93 37.44
CA ASN A 81 -13.10 16.45 37.29
C ASN A 81 -12.04 15.72 38.14
N GLY A 82 -12.41 15.16 39.30
CA GLY A 82 -11.49 14.38 40.15
C GLY A 82 -11.07 13.02 39.55
N ASN A 83 -11.98 12.31 38.89
CA ASN A 83 -11.71 10.97 38.35
C ASN A 83 -10.83 11.02 37.09
N LYS A 84 -10.96 12.06 36.26
CA LYS A 84 -10.10 12.28 35.08
C LYS A 84 -8.64 12.45 35.47
N LEU A 85 -8.35 13.14 36.57
CA LEU A 85 -6.99 13.40 37.02
C LEU A 85 -6.38 12.18 37.71
N TYR A 86 -7.15 11.49 38.56
CA TYR A 86 -6.74 10.23 39.18
C TYR A 86 -6.44 9.13 38.15
N TYR A 87 -7.30 8.95 37.14
CA TYR A 87 -7.05 7.97 36.08
C TYR A 87 -5.90 8.36 35.15
N LYS A 88 -5.71 9.65 34.84
CA LYS A 88 -4.50 10.10 34.14
C LYS A 88 -3.24 9.84 34.96
N PHE A 89 -3.28 10.09 36.27
CA PHE A 89 -2.14 9.82 37.15
C PHE A 89 -1.85 8.32 37.27
N CYS A 90 -2.84 7.48 37.61
CA CYS A 90 -2.64 6.04 37.77
C CYS A 90 -2.36 5.29 36.47
N LYS A 91 -2.97 5.69 35.34
CA LYS A 91 -2.67 5.11 34.03
C LYS A 91 -1.24 5.45 33.62
N SER A 92 -0.81 6.69 33.88
CA SER A 92 0.52 7.12 33.51
C SER A 92 1.60 6.71 34.52
N PHE A 93 1.26 6.41 35.78
CA PHE A 93 2.23 6.04 36.81
C PHE A 93 2.98 4.73 36.49
N LYS A 94 2.31 3.76 35.85
CA LYS A 94 2.97 2.52 35.40
C LYS A 94 3.96 2.78 34.26
N SER A 95 3.64 3.68 33.34
CA SER A 95 4.54 4.11 32.26
C SER A 95 5.65 5.04 32.76
N TYR A 96 5.38 5.96 33.70
CA TYR A 96 6.39 6.83 34.28
C TYR A 96 7.32 6.10 35.24
N GLY A 97 6.83 5.09 35.96
CA GLY A 97 7.67 4.25 36.82
C GLY A 97 8.75 3.51 36.02
N ALA A 98 8.39 2.98 34.85
CA ALA A 98 9.36 2.38 33.93
C ALA A 98 10.37 3.41 33.39
N ILE A 99 9.91 4.60 33.02
CA ILE A 99 10.80 5.68 32.51
C ILE A 99 11.76 6.17 33.60
N VAL A 100 11.28 6.40 34.82
CA VAL A 100 12.12 6.85 35.95
C VAL A 100 13.11 5.76 36.35
N ALA A 101 12.70 4.49 36.39
CA ALA A 101 13.62 3.38 36.64
C ALA A 101 14.67 3.25 35.53
N MET A 102 14.29 3.48 34.27
CA MET A 102 15.21 3.48 33.14
C MET A 102 16.21 4.65 33.19
N ILE A 103 15.76 5.85 33.56
CA ILE A 103 16.64 7.03 33.74
C ILE A 103 17.63 6.80 34.89
N ILE A 104 17.18 6.26 36.03
CA ILE A 104 18.05 5.93 37.17
C ILE A 104 19.03 4.82 36.77
N GLY A 105 18.58 3.81 36.03
CA GLY A 105 19.44 2.75 35.48
C GLY A 105 20.50 3.29 34.52
N MET A 106 20.13 4.21 33.63
CA MET A 106 21.08 4.87 32.71
C MET A 106 22.09 5.72 33.47
N LEU A 107 21.70 6.43 34.53
CA LEU A 107 22.64 7.23 35.33
C LEU A 107 23.64 6.36 36.09
N ILE A 108 23.22 5.18 36.58
CA ILE A 108 24.11 4.22 37.24
C ILE A 108 25.05 3.54 36.23
N LEU A 109 24.56 3.26 35.01
CA LEU A 109 25.33 2.60 33.95
C LEU A 109 26.17 3.57 33.09
N ALA A 110 25.94 4.88 33.19
CA ALA A 110 26.65 5.92 32.43
C ALA A 110 28.19 5.79 32.45
N PRO A 111 28.87 5.54 33.59
CA PRO A 111 30.32 5.38 33.58
C PRO A 111 30.79 4.09 32.86
N PHE A 112 29.96 3.04 32.79
CA PHE A 112 30.28 1.81 32.05
C PHE A 112 30.03 1.95 30.55
N ILE A 113 28.96 2.65 30.16
CA ILE A 113 28.58 2.93 28.78
C ILE A 113 29.65 3.80 28.10
N LYS A 114 30.26 4.75 28.81
CA LYS A 114 31.32 5.61 28.26
C LYS A 114 32.55 4.82 27.74
N ASN A 115 32.81 3.61 28.26
CA ASN A 115 33.88 2.74 27.75
C ASN A 115 33.45 1.88 26.55
N LEU A 116 32.15 1.66 26.34
CA LEU A 116 31.60 0.86 25.23
C LEU A 116 31.38 1.68 23.95
N PHE A 117 31.17 2.99 24.06
CA PHE A 117 30.84 3.88 22.94
C PHE A 117 32.01 4.72 22.40
N SER A 118 33.26 4.39 22.76
CA SER A 118 34.45 4.92 22.07
C SER A 118 34.66 4.30 20.68
N THR A 119 33.76 3.43 20.23
CA THR A 119 33.68 2.89 18.87
C THR A 119 32.25 3.18 18.37
N SER A 120 32.05 4.37 17.78
CA SER A 120 30.74 4.88 17.38
C SER A 120 30.19 4.18 16.13
N SER A 121 28.99 3.62 16.21
CA SER A 121 28.11 3.38 15.07
C SER A 121 26.89 4.29 15.16
N GLU A 122 26.64 5.04 14.08
CA GLU A 122 25.46 5.87 13.86
C GLU A 122 24.21 5.00 13.71
N ILE A 123 23.06 5.49 14.20
CA ILE A 123 21.75 4.96 13.82
C ILE A 123 21.45 5.45 12.41
N VAL A 124 21.56 4.56 11.44
CA VAL A 124 21.31 4.81 10.02
C VAL A 124 19.79 4.71 9.77
N PRO A 125 19.10 5.77 9.31
CA PRO A 125 17.75 5.62 8.78
C PRO A 125 17.76 4.63 7.62
N LEU A 126 16.72 3.80 7.47
CA LEU A 126 16.61 2.78 6.42
C LEU A 126 16.86 3.42 5.04
N LYS A 127 18.11 3.41 4.59
CA LYS A 127 18.49 3.84 3.26
C LYS A 127 17.92 2.78 2.34
N HIS A 128 17.12 3.19 1.37
CA HIS A 128 16.84 2.35 0.23
C HIS A 128 18.19 1.98 -0.39
N ASP A 129 18.68 0.77 -0.09
CA ASP A 129 19.95 0.32 -0.59
C ASP A 129 19.76 -0.01 -2.08
N GLU A 130 20.34 0.82 -2.94
CA GLU A 130 20.37 0.58 -4.39
C GLU A 130 21.03 -0.77 -4.73
N SER A 131 21.73 -1.41 -3.78
CA SER A 131 22.27 -2.76 -3.94
C SER A 131 21.18 -3.85 -4.11
N MET A 132 19.96 -3.62 -3.61
CA MET A 132 18.82 -4.53 -3.78
C MET A 132 18.27 -4.60 -5.21
N SER A 133 18.68 -3.67 -6.08
CA SER A 133 18.24 -3.60 -7.49
C SER A 133 18.96 -4.60 -8.42
N LYS A 134 19.97 -5.33 -7.94
CA LYS A 134 20.86 -6.10 -8.84
C LYS A 134 20.34 -7.44 -9.35
N ILE A 135 19.20 -7.92 -8.87
CA ILE A 135 18.61 -9.16 -9.39
C ILE A 135 17.28 -8.84 -10.06
N THR A 136 17.38 -8.40 -11.30
CA THR A 136 16.29 -8.40 -12.27
C THR A 136 16.02 -9.82 -12.75
N PHE A 137 14.77 -10.26 -12.65
CA PHE A 137 14.24 -11.41 -13.38
C PHE A 137 13.35 -10.89 -14.51
N ASP A 138 13.25 -11.67 -15.57
CA ASP A 138 12.37 -11.35 -16.70
C ASP A 138 11.09 -12.19 -16.58
N ILE A 139 9.94 -11.54 -16.82
CA ILE A 139 8.64 -12.19 -16.87
C ILE A 139 8.28 -12.39 -18.34
N THR A 140 8.02 -13.64 -18.73
CA THR A 140 7.54 -13.96 -20.07
C THR A 140 6.15 -14.56 -20.00
N SER A 141 5.24 -14.09 -20.85
CA SER A 141 3.91 -14.66 -21.03
C SER A 141 3.83 -15.43 -22.34
N GLU A 142 3.25 -16.63 -22.31
CA GLU A 142 2.91 -17.41 -23.49
C GLU A 142 1.41 -17.73 -23.48
N GLU A 143 0.71 -17.48 -24.58
CA GLU A 143 -0.69 -17.89 -24.74
C GLU A 143 -0.77 -19.41 -24.91
N ILE A 144 -1.71 -20.04 -24.20
CA ILE A 144 -1.83 -21.49 -24.15
C ILE A 144 -3.29 -21.94 -24.20
N SER A 145 -3.52 -23.18 -24.59
CA SER A 145 -4.81 -23.87 -24.37
C SER A 145 -4.78 -24.63 -23.04
N ILE A 146 -5.82 -24.46 -22.23
CA ILE A 146 -5.96 -25.20 -20.97
C ILE A 146 -6.15 -26.69 -21.30
N SER A 147 -5.17 -27.53 -20.95
CA SER A 147 -5.24 -28.98 -21.04
C SER A 147 -5.96 -29.59 -19.81
N ASP A 148 -6.36 -30.86 -19.90
CA ASP A 148 -7.00 -31.59 -18.79
C ASP A 148 -6.11 -31.68 -17.54
N GLU A 149 -4.78 -31.60 -17.71
CA GLU A 149 -3.79 -31.64 -16.63
C GLU A 149 -3.93 -30.46 -15.66
N LEU A 150 -4.57 -29.36 -16.08
CA LEU A 150 -4.77 -28.15 -15.27
C LEU A 150 -6.07 -28.17 -14.46
N LYS A 151 -6.92 -29.19 -14.64
CA LYS A 151 -8.22 -29.29 -13.95
C LYS A 151 -8.10 -29.53 -12.45
N GLY A 152 -6.94 -29.99 -11.96
CA GLY A 152 -6.67 -30.24 -10.55
C GLY A 152 -6.11 -29.04 -9.77
N LEU A 153 -5.80 -27.92 -10.45
CA LEU A 153 -5.19 -26.77 -9.78
C LEU A 153 -6.20 -25.99 -8.95
N SER A 154 -5.72 -25.39 -7.85
CA SER A 154 -6.52 -24.47 -7.04
C SER A 154 -6.58 -23.10 -7.70
N TRP A 155 -7.69 -22.82 -8.38
CA TRP A 155 -7.93 -21.55 -9.06
C TRP A 155 -8.50 -20.49 -8.11
N ASN A 156 -7.98 -19.26 -8.18
CA ASN A 156 -8.48 -18.09 -7.46
C ASN A 156 -8.89 -17.00 -8.46
N ASN A 157 -10.06 -16.39 -8.24
CA ASN A 157 -10.58 -15.32 -9.09
C ASN A 157 -10.19 -13.93 -8.56
N SER A 158 -9.97 -12.97 -9.47
CA SER A 158 -9.93 -11.54 -9.14
C SER A 158 -11.27 -11.07 -8.57
N LYS A 159 -11.31 -9.91 -7.91
CA LYS A 159 -12.54 -9.39 -7.27
C LYS A 159 -13.66 -9.17 -8.29
N ASP A 160 -13.33 -8.60 -9.45
CA ASP A 160 -14.24 -8.44 -10.59
C ASP A 160 -14.47 -9.72 -11.41
N SER A 161 -13.82 -10.84 -11.06
CA SER A 161 -13.84 -12.11 -11.80
C SER A 161 -13.35 -12.02 -13.26
N ARG A 162 -12.69 -10.93 -13.66
CA ARG A 162 -12.06 -10.82 -14.99
C ARG A 162 -10.93 -11.81 -15.14
N TYR A 163 -10.14 -12.03 -14.10
CA TYR A 163 -9.00 -12.93 -14.13
C TYR A 163 -9.21 -14.14 -13.21
N THR A 164 -8.77 -15.30 -13.67
CA THR A 164 -8.72 -16.53 -12.87
C THR A 164 -7.32 -17.09 -12.91
N MET A 165 -6.72 -17.37 -11.74
CA MET A 165 -5.30 -17.66 -11.65
C MET A 165 -5.00 -18.88 -10.77
N ALA A 166 -3.97 -19.63 -11.13
CA ALA A 166 -3.46 -20.76 -10.36
C ALA A 166 -1.93 -20.80 -10.42
N ILE A 167 -1.30 -21.27 -9.35
CA ILE A 167 0.13 -21.63 -9.36
C ILE A 167 0.23 -23.09 -9.76
N TYR A 168 1.13 -23.39 -10.69
CA TYR A 168 1.63 -24.73 -10.90
C TYR A 168 2.99 -24.88 -10.20
N ASN A 169 3.00 -25.69 -9.16
CA ASN A 169 4.20 -26.06 -8.41
C ASN A 169 4.10 -27.55 -8.11
N ASP A 170 4.55 -28.37 -9.05
CA ASP A 170 4.55 -29.82 -8.90
C ASP A 170 5.87 -30.22 -8.22
N GLU A 171 5.79 -30.53 -6.92
CA GLU A 171 6.95 -30.97 -6.14
C GLU A 171 7.47 -32.34 -6.60
N ASP A 172 6.63 -33.15 -7.27
CA ASP A 172 6.96 -34.51 -7.68
C ASP A 172 7.61 -34.56 -9.08
N GLN A 173 7.43 -33.52 -9.90
CA GLN A 173 8.06 -33.42 -11.23
C GLN A 173 9.30 -32.53 -11.20
N THR A 174 10.47 -33.15 -11.04
CA THR A 174 11.78 -32.47 -10.92
C THR A 174 12.17 -31.59 -12.10
N ASP A 175 11.51 -31.73 -13.26
CA ASP A 175 11.94 -31.11 -14.50
C ASP A 175 11.10 -29.89 -14.90
N MET A 176 9.93 -29.67 -14.28
CA MET A 176 9.07 -28.53 -14.60
C MET A 176 9.33 -27.35 -13.65
N LYS A 177 9.78 -26.23 -14.23
CA LYS A 177 9.95 -24.97 -13.47
C LYS A 177 8.58 -24.44 -13.02
N PRO A 178 8.44 -23.91 -11.79
CA PRO A 178 7.21 -23.30 -11.31
C PRO A 178 6.75 -22.15 -12.20
N PHE A 179 5.43 -22.02 -12.36
CA PHE A 179 4.84 -20.98 -13.19
C PHE A 179 3.42 -20.63 -12.77
N ILE A 180 2.94 -19.47 -13.20
CA ILE A 180 1.58 -19.00 -12.92
C ILE A 180 0.75 -19.15 -14.20
N PHE A 181 -0.41 -19.76 -14.07
CA PHE A 181 -1.45 -19.74 -15.09
C PHE A 181 -2.46 -18.67 -14.76
N PHE A 182 -2.78 -17.80 -15.71
CA PHE A 182 -3.94 -16.93 -15.59
C PHE A 182 -4.80 -16.96 -16.85
N THR A 183 -6.11 -16.81 -16.67
CA THR A 183 -7.09 -16.70 -17.75
C THR A 183 -7.75 -15.35 -17.66
N ASP A 184 -7.74 -14.58 -18.74
CA ASP A 184 -8.58 -13.40 -18.89
C ASP A 184 -9.94 -13.87 -19.45
N ASN A 185 -10.94 -13.85 -18.57
CA ASN A 185 -12.29 -14.33 -18.83
C ASN A 185 -13.05 -13.46 -19.83
N ASN A 186 -12.66 -12.19 -19.99
CA ASN A 186 -13.30 -11.29 -20.95
C ASN A 186 -12.93 -11.67 -22.39
N ILE A 187 -11.65 -11.93 -22.64
CA ILE A 187 -11.15 -12.32 -23.96
C ILE A 187 -11.05 -13.85 -24.15
N LYS A 188 -11.31 -14.62 -23.08
CA LYS A 188 -11.24 -16.10 -23.04
C LYS A 188 -9.87 -16.64 -23.49
N LYS A 189 -8.81 -15.97 -23.07
CA LYS A 189 -7.43 -16.39 -23.34
C LYS A 189 -6.73 -16.75 -22.05
N SER A 190 -5.91 -17.80 -22.14
CA SER A 190 -5.11 -18.27 -21.02
C SER A 190 -3.63 -18.07 -21.32
N TYR A 191 -2.89 -17.74 -20.28
CA TYR A 191 -1.50 -17.36 -20.35
C TYR A 191 -0.70 -18.10 -19.30
N LYS A 192 0.50 -18.54 -19.70
CA LYS A 192 1.54 -19.07 -18.83
C LYS A 192 2.56 -17.98 -18.55
N LEU A 193 2.67 -17.58 -17.29
CA LEU A 193 3.69 -16.65 -16.79
C LEU A 193 4.87 -17.44 -16.24
N THR A 194 6.02 -17.26 -16.88
CA THR A 194 7.29 -17.86 -16.44
C THR A 194 8.24 -16.76 -15.96
N PHE A 195 8.92 -17.02 -14.85
CA PHE A 195 9.90 -16.13 -14.26
C PHE A 195 11.30 -16.67 -14.54
N LYS A 196 12.16 -15.87 -15.18
CA LYS A 196 13.54 -16.25 -15.49
C LYS A 196 14.52 -15.34 -14.77
N SER A 197 15.31 -15.91 -13.87
CA SER A 197 16.43 -15.19 -13.25
C SER A 197 17.50 -14.89 -14.30
N LYS A 198 18.03 -13.67 -14.32
CA LYS A 198 19.19 -13.35 -15.18
C LYS A 198 20.46 -14.13 -14.81
N ASN A 199 20.53 -14.65 -13.58
CA ASN A 199 21.64 -15.47 -13.12
C ASN A 199 21.43 -16.97 -13.40
N ASN A 200 20.42 -17.32 -14.20
CA ASN A 200 20.00 -18.70 -14.45
C ASN A 200 19.62 -19.50 -13.19
N SER A 201 19.37 -18.85 -12.06
CA SER A 201 18.79 -19.51 -10.89
C SER A 201 17.31 -19.81 -11.12
N ASP A 202 16.85 -20.95 -10.62
CA ASP A 202 15.42 -21.27 -10.67
C ASP A 202 14.67 -20.38 -9.69
N ILE A 203 13.56 -19.81 -10.18
CA ILE A 203 12.66 -18.99 -9.38
C ILE A 203 11.52 -19.88 -8.89
N LYS A 204 11.38 -19.97 -7.57
CA LYS A 204 10.27 -20.65 -6.92
C LYS A 204 9.16 -19.66 -6.62
N ILE A 205 7.92 -20.07 -6.90
CA ILE A 205 6.71 -19.29 -6.62
C ILE A 205 6.00 -19.97 -5.46
N TYR A 206 5.92 -19.30 -4.32
CA TYR A 206 5.34 -19.89 -3.12
C TYR A 206 3.86 -19.58 -2.97
N GLU A 207 3.49 -18.33 -3.20
CA GLU A 207 2.14 -17.84 -2.95
C GLU A 207 1.84 -16.64 -3.84
N PHE A 208 0.56 -16.43 -4.15
CA PHE A 208 0.07 -15.15 -4.62
C PHE A 208 -1.19 -14.75 -3.86
N LYS A 209 -1.46 -13.44 -3.80
CA LYS A 209 -2.73 -12.88 -3.33
C LYS A 209 -3.20 -11.77 -4.27
N TRP A 210 -4.51 -11.72 -4.51
CA TRP A 210 -5.12 -10.60 -5.23
C TRP A 210 -5.03 -9.33 -4.39
N MET A 211 -4.48 -8.28 -4.99
CA MET A 211 -4.45 -6.92 -4.41
C MET A 211 -5.69 -6.15 -4.89
N GLU A 212 -5.84 -6.09 -6.20
CA GLU A 212 -6.92 -5.42 -6.92
C GLU A 212 -7.37 -6.30 -8.09
N ASP A 213 -8.18 -5.75 -9.00
CA ASP A 213 -8.71 -6.51 -10.14
C ASP A 213 -7.61 -6.96 -11.10
N ASN A 214 -6.62 -6.11 -11.39
CA ASN A 214 -5.53 -6.39 -12.34
C ASN A 214 -4.15 -6.55 -11.67
N ASN A 215 -4.06 -6.42 -10.34
CA ASN A 215 -2.80 -6.47 -9.61
C ASN A 215 -2.77 -7.68 -8.66
N ILE A 216 -1.68 -8.43 -8.73
CA ILE A 216 -1.40 -9.54 -7.82
C ILE A 216 -0.11 -9.30 -7.07
N MET A 217 -0.06 -9.74 -5.82
CA MET A 217 1.15 -9.80 -5.04
C MET A 217 1.69 -11.22 -5.06
N ILE A 218 2.97 -11.40 -5.34
CA ILE A 218 3.59 -12.71 -5.52
C ILE A 218 4.80 -12.83 -4.60
N LEU A 219 4.86 -13.94 -3.86
CA LEU A 219 6.01 -14.34 -3.07
C LEU A 219 6.92 -15.27 -3.88
N LEU A 220 8.15 -14.81 -4.12
CA LEU A 220 9.16 -15.52 -4.91
C LEU A 220 10.41 -15.84 -4.09
N SER A 221 11.11 -16.92 -4.44
CA SER A 221 12.52 -17.14 -4.09
C SER A 221 13.37 -17.30 -5.33
N ASP A 222 14.45 -16.55 -5.44
CA ASP A 222 15.47 -16.70 -6.48
C ASP A 222 16.72 -17.47 -6.01
N LYS A 223 16.69 -17.99 -4.78
CA LYS A 223 17.75 -18.80 -4.17
C LYS A 223 17.28 -20.24 -3.98
N ASP A 224 18.20 -21.18 -4.16
CA ASP A 224 18.08 -22.57 -3.68
C ASP A 224 18.19 -22.61 -2.15
N SER A 225 17.15 -22.06 -1.53
CA SER A 225 16.91 -22.13 -0.11
C SER A 225 16.39 -23.53 0.22
N LYS A 226 16.99 -24.18 1.22
CA LYS A 226 16.43 -25.40 1.84
C LYS A 226 15.16 -25.11 2.64
N LEU A 227 14.83 -23.84 2.85
CA LEU A 227 13.72 -23.41 3.67
C LEU A 227 12.52 -23.11 2.81
N GLN A 228 11.36 -23.54 3.31
CA GLN A 228 10.07 -23.16 2.75
C GLN A 228 9.83 -21.67 3.00
N GLY A 229 9.91 -20.89 1.93
CA GLY A 229 9.56 -19.48 1.92
C GLY A 229 10.29 -18.67 0.85
N GLY A 230 9.77 -17.48 0.58
CA GLY A 230 10.34 -16.57 -0.41
C GLY A 230 11.41 -15.65 0.17
N ASN A 231 12.08 -14.93 -0.69
CA ASN A 231 12.98 -13.83 -0.33
C ASN A 231 12.61 -12.50 -1.01
N LYS A 232 11.57 -12.51 -1.85
CA LYS A 232 11.07 -11.35 -2.59
C LYS A 232 9.56 -11.33 -2.62
N LEU A 233 9.00 -10.16 -2.34
CA LEU A 233 7.59 -9.86 -2.51
C LEU A 233 7.45 -8.83 -3.62
N ILE A 234 6.71 -9.18 -4.66
CA ILE A 234 6.50 -8.31 -5.82
C ILE A 234 5.02 -8.04 -6.03
N VAL A 235 4.71 -6.91 -6.66
CA VAL A 235 3.37 -6.64 -7.21
C VAL A 235 3.48 -6.70 -8.73
N LEU A 236 2.65 -7.51 -9.37
CA LEU A 236 2.58 -7.69 -10.82
C LEU A 236 1.23 -7.21 -11.34
N ASN A 237 1.26 -6.32 -12.34
CA ASN A 237 0.08 -5.92 -13.09
C ASN A 237 -0.13 -6.85 -14.29
N LEU A 238 -1.28 -7.49 -14.39
CA LEU A 238 -1.57 -8.50 -15.41
C LEU A 238 -1.88 -7.93 -16.80
N GLU A 239 -2.24 -6.64 -16.91
CA GLU A 239 -2.57 -6.03 -18.20
C GLU A 239 -1.31 -5.70 -19.02
N ASN A 240 -0.27 -5.22 -18.36
CA ASN A 240 0.96 -4.76 -19.01
C ASN A 240 2.21 -5.55 -18.58
N LEU A 241 2.07 -6.52 -17.67
CA LEU A 241 3.14 -7.34 -17.09
C LEU A 241 4.26 -6.53 -16.42
N SER A 242 3.97 -5.27 -16.07
CA SER A 242 4.89 -4.47 -15.25
C SER A 242 4.82 -4.93 -13.81
N PHE A 243 5.97 -4.89 -13.12
CA PHE A 243 6.05 -5.28 -11.73
C PHE A 243 6.98 -4.36 -10.96
N ASP A 244 6.72 -4.29 -9.66
CA ASP A 244 7.54 -3.59 -8.69
C ASP A 244 7.92 -4.55 -7.56
N ILE A 245 9.16 -4.45 -7.07
CA ILE A 245 9.61 -5.20 -5.89
C ILE A 245 9.22 -4.39 -4.66
N ILE A 246 8.33 -4.94 -3.84
CA ILE A 246 7.82 -4.28 -2.63
C ILE A 246 8.74 -4.53 -1.46
N TYR A 247 9.29 -5.74 -1.40
CA TYR A 247 10.18 -6.16 -0.33
C TYR A 247 11.16 -7.21 -0.83
N GLY A 248 12.38 -7.15 -0.33
CA GLY A 248 13.37 -8.20 -0.47
C GLY A 248 14.08 -8.40 0.85
N THR A 249 14.53 -9.61 1.13
CA THR A 249 15.37 -9.84 2.30
C THR A 249 16.82 -9.44 1.99
N GLU A 250 17.46 -8.73 2.92
CA GLU A 250 18.85 -8.28 2.76
C GLU A 250 19.83 -9.45 2.81
N THR A 251 19.54 -10.45 3.64
CA THR A 251 20.41 -11.61 3.85
C THR A 251 19.83 -12.88 3.23
N SER A 252 20.69 -13.83 2.86
CA SER A 252 20.26 -15.19 2.47
C SER A 252 19.63 -15.99 3.60
N ASN A 253 19.79 -15.53 4.84
CA ASN A 253 19.39 -16.25 6.04
C ASN A 253 17.99 -15.84 6.50
N ASP A 254 17.47 -14.73 5.99
CA ASP A 254 16.11 -14.30 6.25
C ASP A 254 15.18 -14.83 5.16
N VAL A 255 14.14 -15.53 5.60
CA VAL A 255 13.14 -16.14 4.74
C VAL A 255 11.77 -15.59 5.12
N PHE A 256 11.03 -15.18 4.10
CA PHE A 256 9.65 -14.75 4.20
C PHE A 256 8.75 -15.97 4.23
N ARG A 257 7.87 -16.05 5.24
CA ARG A 257 6.91 -17.16 5.33
C ARG A 257 5.53 -16.82 4.82
N GLU A 258 5.04 -15.64 5.18
CA GLU A 258 3.67 -15.24 4.92
C GLU A 258 3.59 -13.71 4.87
N PHE A 259 2.64 -13.20 4.09
CA PHE A 259 2.15 -11.83 4.20
C PHE A 259 0.66 -11.78 4.42
N THR A 260 0.23 -10.74 5.13
CA THR A 260 -1.17 -10.35 5.20
C THR A 260 -1.34 -8.95 4.63
N ILE A 261 -2.31 -8.80 3.73
CA ILE A 261 -2.71 -7.50 3.21
C ILE A 261 -3.83 -6.98 4.10
N ASN A 262 -3.57 -5.88 4.81
CA ASN A 262 -4.58 -5.08 5.50
C ASN A 262 -4.78 -3.79 4.73
N HIS A 263 -5.99 -3.21 4.74
CA HIS A 263 -6.39 -2.01 3.98
C HIS A 263 -5.25 -1.09 3.49
N ASN A 264 -4.41 -0.58 4.40
CA ASN A 264 -3.33 0.36 4.07
C ASN A 264 -1.91 -0.19 4.30
N GLN A 265 -1.75 -1.45 4.72
CA GLN A 265 -0.47 -2.02 5.15
C GLN A 265 -0.32 -3.49 4.76
N ILE A 266 0.89 -3.84 4.33
CA ILE A 266 1.31 -5.23 4.16
C ILE A 266 2.10 -5.61 5.42
N ARG A 267 1.59 -6.58 6.17
CA ARG A 267 2.35 -7.21 7.25
C ARG A 267 3.15 -8.37 6.66
N ILE A 268 4.45 -8.36 6.90
CA ILE A 268 5.43 -9.32 6.39
C ILE A 268 6.01 -10.08 7.58
N ASP A 269 5.81 -11.41 7.62
CA ASP A 269 6.37 -12.26 8.66
C ASP A 269 7.64 -12.96 8.14
N THR A 270 8.79 -12.61 8.76
CA THR A 270 10.10 -13.16 8.41
C THR A 270 10.61 -14.13 9.47
N THR A 271 11.47 -15.05 9.04
CA THR A 271 12.18 -15.99 9.92
C THR A 271 13.64 -16.01 9.53
N SER A 272 14.50 -15.68 10.48
CA SER A 272 15.95 -15.83 10.33
C SER A 272 16.37 -17.23 10.72
N VAL A 273 17.23 -17.84 9.91
CA VAL A 273 17.83 -19.14 10.16
C VAL A 273 19.34 -19.04 10.29
N ASP A 274 19.94 -19.97 11.02
CA ASP A 274 21.39 -20.17 10.96
C ASP A 274 21.79 -21.07 9.77
N GLU A 275 23.09 -21.28 9.62
CA GLU A 275 23.68 -22.14 8.58
C GLU A 275 23.20 -23.60 8.65
N THR A 276 22.69 -24.04 9.79
CA THR A 276 22.13 -25.39 9.98
C THR A 276 20.66 -25.48 9.58
N GLY A 277 20.05 -24.35 9.19
CA GLY A 277 18.62 -24.24 8.92
C GLY A 277 17.76 -24.14 10.17
N ARG A 278 18.37 -24.00 11.36
CA ARG A 278 17.64 -23.83 12.61
C ARG A 278 17.14 -22.39 12.69
N GLN A 279 15.87 -22.25 13.03
CA GLN A 279 15.27 -20.94 13.29
C GLN A 279 15.94 -20.27 14.50
N ILE A 280 16.52 -19.09 14.27
CA ILE A 280 17.18 -18.27 15.29
C ILE A 280 16.41 -16.98 15.59
N GLY A 281 15.48 -16.58 14.72
CA GLY A 281 14.70 -15.36 14.89
C GLY A 281 13.33 -15.39 14.20
N LYS A 282 12.48 -14.46 14.63
CA LYS A 282 11.23 -14.08 13.94
C LYS A 282 11.21 -12.56 13.84
N GLY A 283 10.91 -12.05 12.65
CA GLY A 283 10.68 -10.64 12.41
C GLY A 283 9.24 -10.41 11.96
N VAL A 284 8.74 -9.21 12.23
CA VAL A 284 7.48 -8.72 11.66
C VAL A 284 7.77 -7.33 11.13
N GLU A 285 7.57 -7.15 9.84
CA GLU A 285 7.72 -5.87 9.17
C GLU A 285 6.38 -5.40 8.63
N TYR A 286 6.23 -4.08 8.50
CA TYR A 286 5.04 -3.46 7.97
C TYR A 286 5.46 -2.52 6.85
N VAL A 287 4.86 -2.72 5.68
CA VAL A 287 5.04 -1.84 4.53
C VAL A 287 3.73 -1.10 4.31
N ASP A 288 3.72 0.22 4.46
CA ASP A 288 2.53 1.02 4.16
C ASP A 288 2.34 1.08 2.63
N PHE A 289 1.11 0.90 2.14
CA PHE A 289 0.82 1.04 0.71
C PHE A 289 1.21 2.42 0.21
N LYS A 290 1.04 3.48 0.99
CA LYS A 290 1.45 4.83 0.61
C LYS A 290 2.94 4.92 0.25
N ASP A 291 3.80 4.08 0.83
CA ASP A 291 5.25 4.09 0.59
C ASP A 291 5.60 3.32 -0.69
N VAL A 292 4.72 2.41 -1.10
CA VAL A 292 4.83 1.54 -2.29
C VAL A 292 4.11 2.13 -3.50
N THR A 293 2.97 2.75 -3.26
CA THR A 293 2.02 3.30 -4.21
C THR A 293 1.87 4.80 -3.98
N THR A 294 2.97 5.54 -3.76
CA THR A 294 2.85 7.01 -3.57
C THR A 294 2.04 7.58 -4.73
N ASP A 295 0.89 8.19 -4.43
CA ASP A 295 0.03 8.87 -5.40
C ASP A 295 0.82 9.93 -6.19
N GLU A 296 1.91 10.45 -5.59
CA GLU A 296 2.86 11.35 -6.23
C GLU A 296 3.74 10.67 -7.30
N ASN A 297 4.10 9.40 -7.15
CA ASN A 297 4.78 8.64 -8.22
C ASN A 297 3.78 8.25 -9.32
N ASN A 298 2.51 7.97 -8.97
CA ASN A 298 1.46 7.71 -9.94
C ASN A 298 1.06 8.95 -10.75
N GLU A 299 0.83 10.12 -10.12
CA GLU A 299 0.51 11.36 -10.84
C GLU A 299 1.64 11.76 -11.78
N VAL A 300 2.88 11.78 -11.28
CA VAL A 300 4.07 12.12 -12.05
C VAL A 300 4.19 11.15 -13.23
N ARG A 301 4.12 9.84 -13.00
CA ARG A 301 4.16 8.80 -14.05
C ARG A 301 2.99 8.90 -15.03
N ILE A 302 1.79 9.31 -14.62
CA ILE A 302 0.64 9.56 -15.50
C ILE A 302 0.93 10.72 -16.47
N TYR A 303 1.49 11.83 -15.98
CA TYR A 303 1.95 12.92 -16.85
C TYR A 303 3.19 12.51 -17.67
N LEU A 304 4.10 11.73 -17.07
CA LEU A 304 5.25 11.06 -17.67
C LEU A 304 4.86 9.90 -18.60
N ASN A 305 3.57 9.61 -18.80
CA ASN A 305 3.07 8.77 -19.88
C ASN A 305 2.35 9.61 -20.94
N LYS A 306 1.45 10.52 -20.54
CA LYS A 306 0.70 11.42 -21.46
C LYS A 306 1.60 12.22 -22.40
N ILE A 307 2.72 12.71 -21.89
CA ILE A 307 3.68 13.47 -22.71
C ILE A 307 4.49 12.54 -23.69
N ILE A 308 4.68 11.25 -23.38
CA ILE A 308 5.48 10.30 -24.18
C ILE A 308 4.55 9.82 -25.29
N GLU A 309 3.27 9.61 -24.97
CA GLU A 309 2.20 9.36 -25.92
C GLU A 309 1.99 10.56 -26.88
N ALA A 310 2.01 11.80 -26.37
CA ALA A 310 1.98 13.00 -27.20
C ALA A 310 3.22 13.12 -28.12
N ILE A 311 4.42 12.75 -27.63
CA ILE A 311 5.64 12.67 -28.45
C ILE A 311 5.56 11.55 -29.50
N LYS A 312 4.97 10.40 -29.18
CA LYS A 312 4.79 9.26 -30.11
C LYS A 312 3.76 9.54 -31.20
N ASN A 313 2.77 10.39 -30.93
CA ASN A 313 1.68 10.76 -31.85
C ASN A 313 1.93 12.09 -32.57
N ASP A 314 3.12 12.69 -32.44
CA ASP A 314 3.51 14.01 -32.98
C ASP A 314 2.60 15.19 -32.55
N ASP A 315 1.97 15.10 -31.38
CA ASP A 315 1.03 16.10 -30.84
C ASP A 315 1.72 17.06 -29.84
N TYR A 316 2.59 17.94 -30.37
CA TYR A 316 3.42 18.86 -29.58
C TYR A 316 2.68 20.10 -29.03
N GLU A 317 1.43 20.34 -29.42
CA GLU A 317 0.59 21.41 -28.86
C GLU A 317 -0.05 21.01 -27.52
N SER A 318 -0.53 19.76 -27.42
CA SER A 318 -1.10 19.18 -26.19
C SER A 318 -0.13 19.15 -25.01
N ILE A 319 1.16 19.07 -25.33
CA ILE A 319 2.30 19.08 -24.43
C ILE A 319 2.35 20.33 -23.56
N SER A 320 2.17 21.51 -24.16
CA SER A 320 2.17 22.77 -23.42
C SER A 320 0.93 22.89 -22.52
N GLY A 321 -0.22 22.41 -22.99
CA GLY A 321 -1.46 22.36 -22.21
C GLY A 321 -1.40 21.39 -21.01
N ILE A 322 -0.74 20.24 -21.15
CA ILE A 322 -0.50 19.26 -20.06
C ILE A 322 0.38 19.88 -18.97
N LEU A 323 1.41 20.62 -19.38
CA LEU A 323 2.37 21.26 -18.49
C LEU A 323 1.78 22.47 -17.75
N GLU A 324 0.93 23.26 -18.41
CA GLU A 324 0.26 24.43 -17.81
C GLU A 324 -0.93 24.05 -16.92
N GLY A 325 -1.76 23.10 -17.34
CA GLY A 325 -2.91 22.60 -16.58
C GLY A 325 -2.51 21.96 -15.23
N ALA A 326 -1.30 21.41 -15.15
CA ALA A 326 -0.79 20.70 -13.98
C ALA A 326 -0.19 21.61 -12.87
N LYS A 327 -0.15 22.96 -13.02
CA LYS A 327 0.33 23.96 -12.01
C LYS A 327 1.66 23.62 -11.31
N ILE A 328 2.48 22.93 -12.07
CA ILE A 328 3.81 22.39 -11.82
C ILE A 328 4.77 23.41 -11.16
N ASN A 329 4.72 24.68 -11.54
CA ASN A 329 5.76 25.66 -11.16
C ASN A 329 5.57 26.39 -9.81
N LYS A 330 4.46 26.23 -9.07
CA LYS A 330 4.19 27.01 -7.83
C LYS A 330 4.18 26.20 -6.53
N LYS A 331 3.79 24.94 -6.51
CA LYS A 331 3.30 24.21 -5.31
C LYS A 331 4.36 23.78 -4.26
N TYR A 332 5.58 24.33 -4.27
CA TYR A 332 6.66 23.36 -4.29
C TYR A 332 8.16 23.84 -4.02
N MET A 333 8.49 24.89 -3.25
CA MET A 333 9.85 25.57 -3.27
C MET A 333 11.16 25.08 -2.55
N ASP A 334 11.32 23.96 -1.85
CA ASP A 334 12.56 23.64 -1.05
C ASP A 334 13.09 22.20 -1.32
N SER A 335 13.09 21.76 -2.62
CA SER A 335 12.86 20.38 -3.15
C SER A 335 13.92 19.69 -4.09
N ASP A 336 14.15 18.35 -3.99
CA ASP A 336 14.91 17.34 -4.78
C ASP A 336 14.36 16.92 -6.16
N ILE A 337 15.16 17.08 -7.21
CA ILE A 337 14.68 17.22 -8.59
C ILE A 337 14.82 15.97 -9.46
N TYR A 338 13.70 15.45 -10.00
CA TYR A 338 13.62 14.34 -10.97
C TYR A 338 13.39 14.83 -12.40
N LEU A 339 14.03 14.19 -13.36
CA LEU A 339 13.81 14.44 -14.77
C LEU A 339 12.51 13.76 -15.21
N ASN A 340 11.54 14.55 -15.63
CA ASN A 340 10.25 14.01 -16.02
C ASN A 340 10.20 13.81 -17.54
N LYS A 341 10.48 14.82 -18.38
CA LYS A 341 10.39 14.67 -19.85
C LYS A 341 11.10 15.70 -20.71
N ILE A 342 11.31 15.36 -21.98
CA ILE A 342 11.68 16.25 -23.10
C ILE A 342 10.50 16.40 -24.05
N TYR A 343 10.49 17.49 -24.78
CA TYR A 343 9.63 17.82 -25.90
C TYR A 343 10.43 18.51 -26.97
N LYS A 344 9.93 18.62 -28.19
CA LYS A 344 10.47 19.39 -29.31
C LYS A 344 9.48 20.51 -29.69
N ILE A 345 9.85 21.78 -29.83
CA ILE A 345 8.94 22.95 -29.87
C ILE A 345 9.17 24.02 -30.98
N GLY A 346 10.07 23.86 -31.95
CA GLY A 346 10.37 24.99 -32.86
C GLY A 346 10.85 24.60 -34.25
N ASN A 347 10.54 25.48 -35.21
CA ASN A 347 10.84 25.33 -36.64
C ASN A 347 12.34 25.29 -36.89
N GLU A 348 12.68 24.50 -37.90
CA GLU A 348 14.04 24.28 -38.33
C GLU A 348 14.62 25.53 -39.03
N GLU A 349 15.09 26.50 -38.25
CA GLU A 349 15.82 27.68 -38.75
C GLU A 349 17.33 27.37 -38.74
N GLU A 350 18.00 27.49 -39.89
CA GLU A 350 19.45 27.28 -40.02
C GLU A 350 19.95 25.95 -39.38
N GLY A 351 19.14 24.88 -39.45
CA GLY A 351 19.49 23.56 -38.89
C GLY A 351 19.22 23.39 -37.40
N LYS A 352 18.35 24.20 -36.78
CA LYS A 352 17.99 24.15 -35.35
C LYS A 352 16.52 23.85 -35.08
N ARG A 353 16.19 22.89 -34.20
CA ARG A 353 14.86 22.57 -33.67
C ARG A 353 14.74 22.83 -32.17
N GLU A 354 13.66 23.46 -31.74
CA GLU A 354 13.42 23.71 -30.31
C GLU A 354 12.93 22.48 -29.56
N PHE A 355 13.06 22.46 -28.24
CA PHE A 355 12.69 21.43 -27.26
C PHE A 355 12.23 22.01 -25.92
N LEU A 356 11.23 21.44 -25.27
CA LEU A 356 10.73 21.84 -23.94
C LEU A 356 11.17 20.73 -22.99
N ILE A 357 11.50 21.01 -21.73
CA ILE A 357 11.94 19.99 -20.79
C ILE A 357 11.21 20.20 -19.47
N ASP A 358 10.70 19.11 -18.92
CA ASP A 358 9.93 19.04 -17.69
C ASP A 358 10.74 18.33 -16.59
N PHE A 359 10.86 19.00 -15.46
CA PHE A 359 11.50 18.53 -14.24
C PHE A 359 10.47 18.46 -13.09
N LEU A 360 10.60 17.51 -12.18
CA LEU A 360 10.01 17.41 -10.84
C LEU A 360 11.09 17.70 -9.78
N CYS A 361 10.80 17.96 -8.51
CA CYS A 361 11.58 18.55 -7.38
C CYS A 361 10.89 18.02 -6.08
N VAL A 362 11.53 17.70 -4.93
CA VAL A 362 11.04 17.03 -3.67
C VAL A 362 11.78 17.43 -2.35
N LYS A 363 11.16 18.16 -1.42
CA LYS A 363 11.77 18.95 -0.33
C LYS A 363 12.41 18.11 0.74
N ASP A 364 13.36 18.72 1.46
CA ASP A 364 13.92 18.17 2.68
C ASP A 364 12.83 17.91 3.74
N ASP A 365 11.65 18.56 3.60
CA ASP A 365 10.44 18.30 4.39
C ASP A 365 9.42 17.35 3.72
N GLY A 366 9.66 16.94 2.46
CA GLY A 366 8.83 16.04 1.63
C GLY A 366 8.00 16.69 0.51
N ASN A 367 7.84 18.01 0.45
CA ASN A 367 7.01 18.71 -0.57
C ASN A 367 7.60 18.66 -2.00
N ARG A 368 6.86 18.53 -3.12
CA ARG A 368 7.51 18.45 -4.47
C ARG A 368 7.84 19.83 -5.13
N LYS A 369 8.38 20.03 -6.36
CA LYS A 369 8.35 21.15 -7.41
C LYS A 369 8.32 20.58 -8.76
N ARG A 370 7.85 21.35 -9.71
CA ARG A 370 7.86 20.89 -11.06
C ARG A 370 8.21 22.11 -11.92
N TYR A 371 9.15 21.99 -12.83
CA TYR A 371 9.81 23.10 -13.49
C TYR A 371 9.95 22.80 -14.97
N ILE A 372 9.35 23.66 -15.78
CA ILE A 372 9.29 23.48 -17.23
C ILE A 372 10.18 24.52 -17.89
N LYS A 373 11.04 24.09 -18.82
CA LYS A 373 12.09 24.89 -19.46
C LYS A 373 12.04 24.74 -20.99
N ARG A 374 12.01 25.85 -21.71
CA ARG A 374 12.16 25.91 -23.17
C ARG A 374 13.65 25.84 -23.57
N VAL A 375 14.02 25.14 -24.66
CA VAL A 375 15.40 24.76 -25.07
C VAL A 375 15.54 24.63 -26.60
N MET A 376 16.26 25.51 -27.29
CA MET A 376 16.58 25.34 -28.73
C MET A 376 17.71 24.30 -28.98
N LEU A 377 17.69 23.48 -30.05
CA LEU A 377 18.69 22.41 -30.32
C LEU A 377 18.97 22.16 -31.82
N GLU A 378 20.24 22.10 -32.24
CA GLU A 378 20.59 21.79 -33.64
C GLU A 378 20.39 20.32 -34.04
N ASN A 379 19.95 20.03 -35.27
CA ASN A 379 19.55 18.69 -35.74
C ASN A 379 20.55 17.56 -35.47
N LYS A 380 21.85 17.85 -35.60
CA LYS A 380 22.92 16.85 -35.39
C LYS A 380 23.05 16.41 -33.92
N TYR A 381 22.42 17.13 -32.98
CA TYR A 381 22.47 16.89 -31.53
C TYR A 381 21.21 16.20 -30.96
N GLU A 382 20.13 16.11 -31.72
CA GLU A 382 18.83 15.53 -31.34
C GLU A 382 18.93 14.11 -30.74
N LYS A 383 19.70 13.24 -31.39
CA LYS A 383 19.77 11.80 -31.05
C LYS A 383 20.51 11.53 -29.73
N THR A 384 21.59 12.27 -29.46
CA THR A 384 22.40 12.17 -28.22
C THR A 384 21.66 12.80 -27.02
N PHE A 385 20.75 13.74 -27.28
CA PHE A 385 19.97 14.45 -26.26
C PHE A 385 18.75 13.67 -25.75
N LEU A 386 18.02 12.95 -26.63
CA LEU A 386 16.99 11.98 -26.20
C LEU A 386 17.62 10.84 -25.37
N LYS A 387 18.80 10.36 -25.78
CA LYS A 387 19.55 9.29 -25.08
C LYS A 387 20.01 9.65 -23.67
N GLY A 388 20.45 10.90 -23.45
CA GLY A 388 20.82 11.42 -22.13
C GLY A 388 19.66 11.52 -21.12
N LEU A 389 18.40 11.44 -21.57
CA LEU A 389 17.20 11.33 -20.72
C LEU A 389 16.67 9.89 -20.59
N GLY A 390 17.45 8.90 -21.04
CA GLY A 390 17.04 7.50 -21.04
C GLY A 390 16.04 7.11 -22.13
N VAL A 391 15.87 7.93 -23.17
CA VAL A 391 15.08 7.59 -24.38
C VAL A 391 16.03 6.99 -25.42
N GLU A 392 15.85 5.72 -25.79
CA GLU A 392 16.67 5.05 -26.84
C GLU A 392 16.54 5.67 -28.24
#